data_AF-A0A970KFS3-F1
#
_entry.id   AF-A0A970KFS3-F1
#
_cell.length_a   1.000
_cell.length_b   1.000
_cell.length_c   1.000
_cell.angle_alpha   90.00
_cell.angle_beta   90.00
_cell.angle_gamma   90.00
#
_symmetry.space_group_name_H-M   'P 1'
#
loop_
_entity.id
_entity.type
_entity.pdbx_description
1 polymer ?
#
loop_
_entity_poly.entity_id
_entity_poly.type
_entity_poly.pdbx_seq_one_letter_code
_entity_poly.pdbx_strand_id
1 'polypeptide(L)'
;MTKQPNGKTIGSVLVVGGGIAGIQASLDLAESGYYVYLVEKSPSIGGTMSQLDKTFPTNDCSMCILAPKLVDSGRHLNIEVMTYADLVDLEGEPGNFRALVRQRPRYVDVDKCTGCGDCAEVCPVVVKSEFDEGLGDRKATFRPFPQAYPSVFGIDRHVEKRPCQLACPAGCAAQGYVALIGQGKYKEAVQLIKETIPLPGVMGRVCVHPCEGACKRGQLE
;
A
#
# COMPACT_ATOMS: atom_id res chain seq x y z
N MET A 1 9.25 -10.54 7.40
CA MET A 1 9.93 -11.76 7.85
C MET A 1 10.32 -12.57 6.61
N THR A 2 11.61 -12.81 6.36
CA THR A 2 12.05 -13.75 5.32
C THR A 2 11.81 -15.17 5.82
N LYS A 3 10.97 -15.95 5.14
CA LYS A 3 10.78 -17.36 5.49
C LYS A 3 12.12 -18.07 5.18
N GLN A 4 12.55 -18.99 6.05
CA GLN A 4 13.74 -19.80 5.72
C GLN A 4 13.29 -20.99 4.86
N PRO A 5 14.05 -21.34 3.80
CA PRO A 5 13.72 -22.48 2.96
C PRO A 5 13.68 -23.76 3.79
N ASN A 6 12.64 -24.57 3.61
CA ASN A 6 12.57 -25.90 4.20
C ASN A 6 13.76 -26.73 3.69
N GLY A 7 14.38 -27.57 4.53
CA GLY A 7 15.68 -28.23 4.29
C GLY A 7 15.76 -29.25 3.14
N LYS A 8 14.86 -29.16 2.15
CA LYS A 8 14.67 -30.09 1.03
C LYS A 8 14.52 -29.37 -0.33
N THR A 9 14.87 -28.08 -0.43
CA THR A 9 14.72 -27.31 -1.68
C THR A 9 15.95 -27.44 -2.58
N ILE A 10 15.71 -27.77 -3.86
CA ILE A 10 16.75 -27.99 -4.90
C ILE A 10 17.33 -26.70 -5.48
N GLY A 11 16.65 -25.56 -5.29
CA GLY A 11 17.07 -24.24 -5.75
C GLY A 11 16.03 -23.17 -5.42
N SER A 12 16.33 -21.90 -5.74
CA SER A 12 15.41 -20.77 -5.54
C SER A 12 15.04 -20.08 -6.86
N VAL A 13 13.79 -19.64 -6.99
CA VAL A 13 13.27 -18.92 -8.16
C VAL A 13 12.66 -17.58 -7.71
N LEU A 14 12.89 -16.53 -8.49
CA LEU A 14 12.25 -15.23 -8.29
C LEU A 14 11.18 -15.04 -9.37
N VAL A 15 9.93 -14.82 -8.95
CA VAL A 15 8.80 -14.49 -9.82
C VAL A 15 8.45 -13.03 -9.62
N VAL A 16 8.41 -12.26 -10.71
CA VAL A 16 8.09 -10.83 -10.71
C VAL A 16 6.67 -10.62 -11.23
N GLY A 17 5.80 -10.09 -10.37
CA GLY A 17 4.40 -9.84 -10.65
C GLY A 17 3.47 -10.91 -10.07
N GLY A 18 2.65 -10.52 -9.10
CA GLY A 18 1.67 -11.35 -8.41
C GLY A 18 0.29 -11.35 -9.06
N GLY A 19 0.20 -11.25 -10.38
CA GLY A 19 -1.04 -11.55 -11.11
C GLY A 19 -1.34 -13.05 -11.20
N ILE A 20 -2.45 -13.44 -11.83
CA ILE A 20 -2.82 -14.86 -11.99
C ILE A 20 -1.70 -15.73 -12.58
N ALA A 21 -0.94 -15.20 -13.54
CA ALA A 21 0.16 -15.90 -14.18
C ALA A 21 1.33 -16.15 -13.20
N GLY A 22 1.77 -15.11 -12.49
CA GLY A 22 2.87 -15.24 -11.52
C GLY A 22 2.49 -16.05 -10.29
N ILE A 23 1.25 -15.95 -9.85
CA ILE A 23 0.68 -16.80 -8.80
C ILE A 23 0.74 -18.28 -9.21
N GLN A 24 0.23 -18.62 -10.40
CA GLN A 24 0.25 -20.01 -10.88
C GLN A 24 1.68 -20.52 -11.04
N ALA A 25 2.56 -19.74 -11.67
CA ALA A 25 3.96 -20.11 -11.83
C ALA A 25 4.64 -20.35 -10.48
N SER A 26 4.32 -19.53 -9.47
CA SER A 26 4.88 -19.70 -8.12
C SER A 26 4.39 -20.98 -7.46
N LEU A 27 3.11 -21.32 -7.59
CA LEU A 27 2.54 -22.56 -7.06
C LEU A 27 3.18 -23.79 -7.73
N ASP A 28 3.21 -23.84 -9.07
CA ASP A 28 3.75 -24.98 -9.81
C ASP A 28 5.24 -25.22 -9.48
N LEU A 29 6.04 -24.15 -9.38
CA LEU A 29 7.46 -24.22 -9.01
C LEU A 29 7.65 -24.67 -7.56
N ALA A 30 6.79 -24.20 -6.65
CA ALA A 30 6.87 -24.54 -5.24
C ALA A 30 6.46 -25.99 -4.96
N GLU A 31 5.46 -26.50 -5.69
CA GLU A 31 5.06 -27.92 -5.69
C GLU A 31 6.13 -28.82 -6.32
N SER A 32 6.86 -28.30 -7.30
CA SER A 32 8.04 -28.97 -7.89
C SER A 32 9.26 -29.00 -6.96
N GLY A 33 9.20 -28.36 -5.79
CA GLY A 33 10.26 -28.40 -4.76
C GLY A 33 11.25 -27.23 -4.78
N TYR A 34 10.99 -26.17 -5.55
CA TYR A 34 11.79 -24.95 -5.52
C TYR A 34 11.31 -23.98 -4.44
N TYR A 35 12.21 -23.16 -3.91
CA TYR A 35 11.86 -22.04 -3.05
C TYR A 35 11.57 -20.79 -3.89
N VAL A 36 10.35 -20.27 -3.84
CA VAL A 36 9.91 -19.17 -4.71
C VAL A 36 9.79 -17.87 -3.93
N TYR A 37 10.46 -16.85 -4.42
CA TYR A 37 10.26 -15.46 -4.03
C TYR A 37 9.28 -14.81 -5.00
N LEU A 38 8.09 -14.43 -4.54
CA LEU A 38 7.07 -13.74 -5.35
C LEU A 38 7.09 -12.24 -5.04
N VAL A 39 7.65 -11.44 -5.93
CA VAL A 39 7.73 -9.97 -5.81
C VAL A 39 6.53 -9.32 -6.48
N GLU A 40 5.74 -8.57 -5.72
CA GLU A 40 4.60 -7.79 -6.20
C GLU A 40 4.76 -6.31 -5.86
N LYS A 41 4.67 -5.48 -6.90
CA LYS A 41 4.74 -4.03 -6.80
C LYS A 41 3.64 -3.49 -5.90
N SER A 42 2.41 -3.95 -6.08
CA SER A 42 1.23 -3.47 -5.38
C SER A 42 1.18 -3.94 -3.91
N PRO A 43 0.34 -3.28 -3.08
CA PRO A 43 0.03 -3.74 -1.73
C PRO A 43 -0.41 -5.19 -1.58
N SER A 44 -0.99 -5.78 -2.63
CA SER A 44 -1.57 -7.11 -2.63
C SER A 44 -1.34 -7.81 -3.96
N ILE A 45 -1.28 -9.14 -3.91
CA ILE A 45 -1.31 -10.00 -5.10
C ILE A 45 -2.75 -10.13 -5.62
N GLY A 46 -2.89 -10.51 -6.90
CA GLY A 46 -4.14 -10.69 -7.63
C GLY A 46 -4.08 -10.10 -9.04
N GLY A 47 -3.39 -8.97 -9.21
CA GLY A 47 -3.29 -8.25 -10.49
C GLY A 47 -4.64 -7.82 -11.05
N THR A 48 -4.72 -7.57 -12.35
CA THR A 48 -5.94 -7.10 -13.04
C THR A 48 -7.11 -8.05 -12.89
N MET A 49 -6.87 -9.37 -12.80
CA MET A 49 -7.95 -10.35 -12.64
C MET A 49 -8.79 -10.08 -11.38
N SER A 50 -8.18 -9.52 -10.32
CA SER A 50 -8.91 -9.17 -9.09
C SER A 50 -9.90 -8.01 -9.27
N GLN A 51 -9.72 -7.17 -10.30
CA GLN A 51 -10.63 -6.06 -10.63
C GLN A 51 -11.83 -6.50 -11.47
N LEU A 52 -11.77 -7.67 -12.13
CA LEU A 52 -12.85 -8.16 -12.99
C LEU A 52 -13.99 -8.71 -12.12
N ASP A 53 -15.24 -8.53 -12.54
CA ASP A 53 -16.35 -9.24 -11.90
C ASP A 53 -16.43 -10.69 -12.39
N LYS A 54 -16.44 -10.88 -13.71
CA LYS A 54 -16.57 -12.19 -14.37
C LYS A 54 -15.45 -12.50 -15.35
N THR A 55 -15.24 -13.79 -15.60
CA THR A 55 -14.29 -14.29 -16.60
C THR A 55 -15.00 -15.07 -17.70
N PHE A 56 -14.83 -14.64 -18.95
CA PHE A 56 -15.30 -15.40 -20.11
C PHE A 56 -14.45 -16.67 -20.30
N PRO A 57 -14.96 -17.75 -20.92
CA PRO A 57 -16.31 -17.92 -21.47
C PRO A 57 -17.34 -18.45 -20.46
N THR A 58 -16.89 -18.91 -19.29
CA THR A 58 -17.77 -19.57 -18.30
C THR A 58 -18.63 -18.58 -17.51
N ASN A 59 -18.26 -17.30 -17.52
CA ASN A 59 -18.88 -16.25 -16.72
C ASN A 59 -18.88 -16.56 -15.21
N ASP A 60 -17.84 -17.25 -14.75
CA ASP A 60 -17.57 -17.42 -13.33
C ASP A 60 -17.13 -16.09 -12.70
N CYS A 61 -17.38 -15.95 -11.39
CA CYS A 61 -16.79 -14.86 -10.62
C CYS A 61 -15.26 -14.98 -10.62
N SER A 62 -14.56 -13.91 -11.02
CA SER A 62 -13.10 -13.90 -11.08
C SER A 62 -12.47 -14.29 -9.74
N MET A 63 -13.05 -13.78 -8.65
CA MET A 63 -12.58 -14.00 -7.29
C MET A 63 -12.82 -15.44 -6.82
N CYS A 64 -13.82 -16.14 -7.34
CA CYS A 64 -14.03 -17.55 -7.02
C CYS A 64 -12.88 -18.43 -7.52
N ILE A 65 -12.26 -18.06 -8.65
CA ILE A 65 -11.11 -18.78 -9.22
C ILE A 65 -9.79 -18.27 -8.61
N LEU A 66 -9.70 -16.97 -8.37
CA LEU A 66 -8.46 -16.33 -7.93
C LEU A 66 -8.23 -16.46 -6.42
N ALA A 67 -9.25 -16.29 -5.58
CA ALA A 67 -9.09 -16.25 -4.13
C ALA A 67 -8.44 -17.51 -3.52
N PRO A 68 -8.78 -18.75 -3.95
CA PRO A 68 -8.09 -19.94 -3.46
C PRO A 68 -6.58 -19.85 -3.74
N LYS A 69 -6.19 -19.47 -4.96
CA LYS A 69 -4.78 -19.34 -5.35
C LYS A 69 -4.02 -18.26 -4.59
N LEU A 70 -4.70 -17.15 -4.23
CA LEU A 70 -4.11 -16.10 -3.36
C LEU A 70 -3.77 -16.67 -1.98
N VAL A 71 -4.72 -17.39 -1.39
CA VAL A 71 -4.57 -17.99 -0.06
C VAL A 71 -3.51 -19.08 -0.07
N ASP A 72 -3.53 -19.95 -1.09
CA ASP A 72 -2.59 -21.05 -1.25
C ASP A 72 -1.17 -20.53 -1.41
N SER A 73 -0.95 -19.55 -2.29
CA SER A 73 0.37 -18.92 -2.48
C SER A 73 0.89 -18.28 -1.20
N GLY A 74 -0.01 -17.69 -0.42
CA GLY A 74 0.32 -17.05 0.84
C GLY A 74 0.73 -18.01 1.95
N ARG A 75 -0.01 -19.12 2.06
CA ARG A 75 0.19 -20.15 3.09
C ARG A 75 1.28 -21.14 2.73
N HIS A 76 1.67 -21.23 1.46
CA HIS A 76 2.70 -22.16 1.01
C HIS A 76 4.02 -21.92 1.76
N LEU A 77 4.65 -22.99 2.22
CA LEU A 77 5.89 -22.93 3.00
C LEU A 77 7.09 -22.57 2.12
N ASN A 78 7.06 -23.00 0.85
CA ASN A 78 8.12 -22.72 -0.13
C ASN A 78 7.86 -21.44 -0.95
N ILE A 79 6.86 -20.63 -0.60
CA ILE A 79 6.60 -19.34 -1.28
C ILE A 79 6.72 -18.21 -0.27
N GLU A 80 7.57 -17.24 -0.61
CA GLU A 80 7.73 -15.99 0.08
C GLU A 80 7.14 -14.84 -0.74
N VAL A 81 6.00 -14.32 -0.28
CA VAL A 81 5.30 -13.23 -0.96
C VAL A 81 5.81 -11.89 -0.44
N MET A 82 6.53 -11.15 -1.29
CA MET A 82 7.01 -9.80 -1.04
C MET A 82 6.11 -8.79 -1.77
N THR A 83 5.12 -8.29 -1.05
CA THR A 83 4.22 -7.22 -1.55
C THR A 83 4.78 -5.84 -1.24
N TYR A 84 4.32 -4.80 -1.95
CA TYR A 84 4.94 -3.46 -1.88
C TYR A 84 6.43 -3.47 -2.24
N ALA A 85 6.87 -4.38 -3.12
CA ALA A 85 8.27 -4.58 -3.44
C ALA A 85 8.54 -4.36 -4.93
N ASP A 86 9.62 -3.65 -5.24
CA ASP A 86 10.07 -3.42 -6.63
C ASP A 86 11.40 -4.15 -6.86
N LEU A 87 11.53 -4.88 -7.97
CA LEU A 87 12.84 -5.32 -8.44
C LEU A 87 13.58 -4.10 -9.00
N VAL A 88 14.72 -3.76 -8.42
CA VAL A 88 15.54 -2.61 -8.83
C VAL A 88 16.61 -3.02 -9.82
N ASP A 89 17.28 -4.13 -9.53
CA ASP A 89 18.41 -4.59 -10.34
C ASP A 89 18.54 -6.11 -10.29
N LEU A 90 19.16 -6.67 -11.33
CA LEU A 90 19.40 -8.10 -11.48
C LEU A 90 20.76 -8.33 -12.14
N GLU A 91 21.68 -8.91 -11.38
CA GLU A 91 23.02 -9.27 -11.82
C GLU A 91 23.20 -10.79 -11.82
N GLY A 92 24.12 -11.30 -12.65
CA GLY A 92 24.54 -12.71 -12.65
C GLY A 92 24.22 -13.45 -13.94
N GLU A 93 24.33 -14.78 -13.86
CA GLU A 93 24.19 -15.71 -15.00
C GLU A 93 23.10 -16.75 -14.70
N PRO A 94 22.56 -17.46 -15.73
CA PRO A 94 21.56 -18.50 -15.53
C PRO A 94 21.93 -19.50 -14.42
N GLY A 95 21.12 -19.55 -13.36
CA GLY A 95 21.31 -20.41 -12.19
C GLY A 95 22.00 -19.74 -11.00
N ASN A 96 22.62 -18.57 -11.19
CA ASN A 96 23.24 -17.80 -10.12
C ASN A 96 22.94 -16.29 -10.29
N PHE A 97 21.70 -15.91 -9.99
CA PHE A 97 21.26 -14.53 -10.03
C PHE A 97 21.32 -13.88 -8.64
N ARG A 98 21.71 -12.61 -8.61
CA ARG A 98 21.57 -11.73 -7.46
C ARG A 98 20.58 -10.62 -7.80
N ALA A 99 19.43 -10.63 -7.13
CA ALA A 99 18.39 -9.63 -7.31
C ALA A 99 18.42 -8.60 -6.18
N LEU A 100 18.35 -7.31 -6.54
CA LEU A 100 18.16 -6.22 -5.59
C LEU A 100 16.68 -5.85 -5.55
N VAL A 101 16.02 -6.15 -4.43
CA VAL A 101 14.59 -5.86 -4.23
C VAL A 101 14.41 -4.72 -3.24
N ARG A 102 13.68 -3.67 -3.65
CA ARG A 102 13.31 -2.53 -2.80
C ARG A 102 11.95 -2.77 -2.18
N GLN A 103 11.95 -3.05 -0.88
CA GLN A 103 10.74 -3.12 -0.08
C GLN A 103 10.25 -1.71 0.29
N ARG A 104 9.09 -1.29 -0.22
CA ARG A 104 8.49 0.00 0.12
C ARG A 104 7.81 -0.09 1.50
N PRO A 105 7.94 0.95 2.33
CA PRO A 105 7.34 0.94 3.66
C PRO A 105 5.82 1.04 3.54
N ARG A 106 5.11 0.07 4.14
CA ARG A 106 3.65 0.07 4.27
C ARG A 106 3.16 0.99 5.40
N TYR A 107 4.09 1.43 6.27
CA TYR A 107 3.86 2.20 7.51
C TYR A 107 2.91 1.56 8.51
N VAL A 108 2.66 0.26 8.33
CA VAL A 108 1.93 -0.61 9.23
C VAL A 108 2.81 -1.83 9.44
N ASP A 109 2.92 -2.26 10.69
CA ASP A 109 3.61 -3.50 11.05
C ASP A 109 2.76 -4.69 10.58
N VAL A 110 3.27 -5.43 9.60
CA VAL A 110 2.56 -6.53 8.93
C VAL A 110 2.23 -7.65 9.92
N ASP A 111 3.12 -7.89 10.88
CA ASP A 111 2.99 -9.00 11.84
C ASP A 111 1.97 -8.68 12.96
N LYS A 112 1.66 -7.40 13.16
CA LYS A 112 0.69 -6.93 14.18
C LYS A 112 -0.66 -6.52 13.60
N CYS A 113 -0.75 -6.32 12.29
CA CYS A 113 -1.99 -5.90 11.65
C CYS A 113 -2.99 -7.05 11.61
N THR A 114 -4.16 -6.85 12.22
CA THR A 114 -5.25 -7.85 12.22
C THR A 114 -6.17 -7.74 11.00
N GLY A 115 -6.05 -6.67 10.21
CA GLY A 115 -6.91 -6.45 9.05
C GLY A 115 -8.36 -6.04 9.38
N CYS A 116 -8.65 -5.56 10.59
CA CYS A 116 -10.02 -5.23 11.03
C CYS A 116 -10.72 -4.11 10.23
N GLY A 117 -9.97 -3.07 9.84
CA GLY A 117 -10.50 -1.95 9.04
C GLY A 117 -10.84 -0.67 9.82
N ASP A 118 -10.80 -0.69 11.16
CA ASP A 118 -11.12 0.47 12.01
C ASP A 118 -10.33 1.73 11.62
N CYS A 119 -9.07 1.56 11.20
CA CYS A 119 -8.22 2.65 10.75
C CYS A 119 -8.78 3.40 9.52
N ALA A 120 -9.39 2.69 8.57
CA ALA A 120 -9.98 3.28 7.38
C ALA A 120 -11.27 4.05 7.71
N GLU A 121 -12.08 3.54 8.64
CA GLU A 121 -13.32 4.21 9.06
C GLU A 121 -13.05 5.60 9.68
N VAL A 122 -12.03 5.68 10.55
CA VAL A 122 -11.68 6.93 11.23
C VAL A 122 -10.84 7.88 10.36
N CYS A 123 -10.32 7.40 9.22
CA CYS A 123 -9.40 8.17 8.40
C CYS A 123 -10.08 9.41 7.78
N PRO A 124 -9.56 10.62 8.06
CA PRO A 124 -10.18 11.83 7.57
C PRO A 124 -9.83 12.14 6.11
N VAL A 125 -8.80 11.47 5.56
CA VAL A 125 -8.30 11.75 4.21
C VAL A 125 -8.97 10.83 3.20
N VAL A 126 -9.55 11.44 2.16
CA VAL A 126 -10.16 10.76 1.03
C VAL A 126 -9.31 10.98 -0.20
N VAL A 127 -9.04 9.91 -0.95
CA VAL A 127 -8.26 9.90 -2.19
C VAL A 127 -8.95 9.00 -3.21
N LYS A 128 -8.66 9.19 -4.50
CA LYS A 128 -9.20 8.32 -5.54
C LYS A 128 -8.59 6.92 -5.45
N SER A 129 -9.42 5.90 -5.63
CA SER A 129 -9.03 4.50 -5.59
C SER A 129 -8.35 4.11 -6.90
N GLU A 130 -7.07 3.72 -6.85
CA GLU A 130 -6.35 3.19 -8.02
C GLU A 130 -6.88 1.82 -8.44
N PHE A 131 -7.45 1.05 -7.49
CA PHE A 131 -8.03 -0.25 -7.80
C PHE A 131 -9.32 -0.11 -8.61
N ASP A 132 -10.13 0.91 -8.31
CA ASP A 132 -11.39 1.22 -9.01
C ASP A 132 -11.16 2.16 -10.21
N GLU A 133 -9.93 2.28 -10.71
CA GLU A 133 -9.56 3.15 -11.85
C GLU A 133 -10.01 4.62 -11.68
N GLY A 134 -9.98 5.12 -10.45
CA GLY A 134 -10.35 6.49 -10.09
C GLY A 134 -11.86 6.76 -10.03
N LEU A 135 -12.70 5.76 -10.28
CA LEU A 135 -14.16 5.86 -10.18
C LEU A 135 -14.63 5.92 -8.72
N GLY A 136 -13.96 5.14 -7.86
CA GLY A 136 -14.22 5.07 -6.43
C GLY A 136 -13.35 6.00 -5.58
N ASP A 137 -13.83 6.28 -4.38
CA ASP A 137 -13.06 6.94 -3.33
C ASP A 137 -12.54 5.89 -2.34
N ARG A 138 -11.30 6.06 -1.90
CA ARG A 138 -10.70 5.30 -0.80
C ARG A 138 -10.11 6.24 0.25
N LYS A 139 -9.67 5.64 1.36
CA LYS A 139 -9.01 6.36 2.45
C LYS A 139 -7.49 6.33 2.28
N ALA A 140 -6.78 7.20 2.98
CA ALA A 140 -5.32 7.15 3.01
C ALA A 140 -4.80 5.87 3.68
N THR A 141 -5.47 5.40 4.72
CA THR A 141 -5.26 4.04 5.25
C THR A 141 -6.18 3.08 4.50
N PHE A 142 -5.62 2.16 3.73
CA PHE A 142 -6.39 1.36 2.80
C PHE A 142 -5.92 -0.08 2.70
N ARG A 143 -6.82 -0.90 2.19
CA ARG A 143 -6.56 -2.24 1.66
C ARG A 143 -7.15 -2.25 0.26
N PRO A 144 -6.44 -2.71 -0.78
CA PRO A 144 -6.82 -2.45 -2.17
C PRO A 144 -8.22 -2.96 -2.54
N PHE A 145 -8.56 -4.16 -2.08
CA PHE A 145 -9.87 -4.77 -2.27
C PHE A 145 -10.22 -5.69 -1.09
N PRO A 146 -11.50 -6.07 -0.90
CA PRO A 146 -11.95 -6.80 0.29
C PRO A 146 -11.40 -8.23 0.45
N GLN A 147 -10.80 -8.83 -0.57
CA GLN A 147 -10.18 -10.15 -0.51
C GLN A 147 -8.66 -10.08 -0.75
N ALA A 148 -8.05 -8.91 -0.58
CA ALA A 148 -6.63 -8.69 -0.82
C ALA A 148 -5.74 -9.59 0.05
N TYR A 149 -4.74 -10.20 -0.57
CA TYR A 149 -3.68 -10.94 0.12
C TYR A 149 -2.33 -10.24 -0.04
N PRO A 150 -1.53 -10.03 1.02
CA PRO A 150 -1.89 -10.24 2.43
C PRO A 150 -3.02 -9.28 2.85
N SER A 151 -3.86 -9.71 3.80
CA SER A 151 -4.99 -8.90 4.29
C SER A 151 -4.54 -7.84 5.31
N VAL A 152 -3.59 -7.01 4.89
CA VAL A 152 -2.89 -6.02 5.72
C VAL A 152 -3.10 -4.64 5.13
N PHE A 153 -3.46 -3.68 6.00
CA PHE A 153 -3.64 -2.29 5.62
C PHE A 153 -2.29 -1.61 5.36
N GLY A 154 -2.28 -0.65 4.43
CA GLY A 154 -1.18 0.27 4.22
C GLY A 154 -1.61 1.71 4.40
N ILE A 155 -0.67 2.56 4.80
CA ILE A 155 -0.89 4.01 4.84
C ILE A 155 -0.26 4.61 3.60
N ASP A 156 -1.06 5.25 2.77
CA ASP A 156 -0.54 6.01 1.67
C ASP A 156 -0.03 7.37 2.15
N ARG A 157 1.30 7.53 2.20
CA ARG A 157 1.95 8.83 2.43
C ARG A 157 2.24 9.57 1.13
N HIS A 158 1.92 8.99 -0.03
CA HIS A 158 2.05 9.62 -1.36
C HIS A 158 0.93 10.61 -1.68
N VAL A 159 0.06 10.94 -0.70
CA VAL A 159 -0.54 12.28 -0.63
C VAL A 159 0.60 13.28 -0.38
N GLU A 160 1.30 13.54 -1.47
CA GLU A 160 2.44 14.38 -1.78
C GLU A 160 2.99 15.21 -0.63
N LYS A 161 4.33 15.15 -0.45
CA LYS A 161 5.17 16.13 0.28
C LYS A 161 4.38 17.41 0.56
N ARG A 162 3.79 17.51 1.75
CA ARG A 162 2.80 18.56 2.06
C ARG A 162 3.50 19.90 1.91
N PRO A 163 3.36 20.60 0.77
CA PRO A 163 4.25 21.71 0.47
C PRO A 163 3.99 22.85 1.45
N CYS A 164 2.74 22.97 1.90
CA CYS A 164 2.33 23.83 2.99
C CYS A 164 2.99 23.49 4.34
N GLN A 165 3.21 22.21 4.66
CA GLN A 165 3.87 21.82 5.91
C GLN A 165 5.39 22.02 5.81
N LEU A 166 5.98 21.71 4.65
CA LEU A 166 7.40 21.90 4.39
C LEU A 166 7.81 23.38 4.36
N ALA A 167 6.98 24.23 3.79
CA ALA A 167 7.20 25.68 3.74
C ALA A 167 6.86 26.38 5.07
N CYS A 168 6.11 25.73 5.96
CA CYS A 168 5.78 26.29 7.27
C CYS A 168 6.99 26.19 8.21
N PRO A 169 7.53 27.31 8.73
CA PRO A 169 8.64 27.28 9.68
C PRO A 169 8.33 26.51 10.97
N ALA A 170 7.05 26.49 11.37
CA ALA A 170 6.57 25.74 12.52
C ALA A 170 6.25 24.27 12.22
N GLY A 171 6.33 23.83 10.95
CA GLY A 171 5.98 22.47 10.54
C GLY A 171 4.50 22.14 10.70
N CYS A 172 3.62 23.15 10.65
CA CYS A 172 2.19 23.01 10.91
C CYS A 172 1.50 22.12 9.88
N ALA A 173 0.69 21.15 10.34
CA ALA A 173 -0.04 20.22 9.50
C ALA A 173 -1.34 20.84 8.92
N ALA A 174 -1.20 21.86 8.08
CA ALA A 174 -2.30 22.62 7.46
C ALA A 174 -3.43 21.73 6.90
N GLN A 175 -3.08 20.76 6.05
CA GLN A 175 -4.04 19.83 5.46
C GLN A 175 -4.80 19.01 6.52
N GLY A 176 -4.13 18.60 7.59
CA GLY A 176 -4.71 17.71 8.59
C GLY A 176 -5.83 18.38 9.38
N TYR A 177 -5.59 19.58 9.91
CA TYR A 177 -6.63 20.26 10.68
C TYR A 177 -7.75 20.80 9.79
N VAL A 178 -7.47 21.20 8.53
CA VAL A 178 -8.52 21.59 7.57
C VAL A 178 -9.42 20.40 7.23
N ALA A 179 -8.86 19.20 7.05
CA ALA A 179 -9.65 17.99 6.83
C ALA A 179 -10.55 17.65 8.03
N LEU A 180 -10.03 17.79 9.26
CA LEU A 180 -10.82 17.60 10.48
C LEU A 180 -11.94 18.66 10.63
N ILE A 181 -11.66 19.92 10.30
CA ILE A 181 -12.67 20.99 10.28
C ILE A 181 -13.78 20.67 9.27
N GLY A 182 -13.43 20.19 8.06
CA GLY A 182 -14.40 19.77 7.05
C GLY A 182 -15.34 18.64 7.50
N GLN A 183 -14.95 17.88 8.53
CA GLN A 183 -15.74 16.81 9.14
C GLN A 183 -16.46 17.24 10.43
N GLY A 184 -16.39 18.53 10.80
CA GLY A 184 -16.96 19.05 12.04
C GLY A 184 -16.19 18.66 13.31
N LYS A 185 -15.00 18.08 13.18
CA LYS A 185 -14.15 17.63 14.29
C LYS A 185 -13.27 18.77 14.82
N TYR A 186 -13.90 19.86 15.27
CA TYR A 186 -13.20 21.10 15.65
C TYR A 186 -12.21 20.91 16.82
N LYS A 187 -12.56 20.07 17.80
CA LYS A 187 -11.69 19.82 18.96
C LYS A 187 -10.39 19.11 18.56
N GLU A 188 -10.51 18.06 17.74
CA GLU A 188 -9.36 17.32 17.19
C GLU A 188 -8.51 18.22 16.30
N ALA A 189 -9.13 19.08 15.48
CA ALA A 189 -8.42 20.04 14.64
C ALA A 189 -7.56 21.00 15.46
N VAL A 190 -8.10 21.57 16.54
CA VAL A 190 -7.35 22.47 17.43
C VAL A 190 -6.23 21.72 18.14
N GLN A 191 -6.48 20.48 18.58
CA GLN A 191 -5.46 19.65 19.22
C GLN A 191 -4.30 19.36 18.27
N LEU A 192 -4.59 18.99 17.02
CA LEU A 192 -3.58 18.74 15.99
C LEU A 192 -2.73 19.99 15.70
N ILE A 193 -3.33 21.18 15.62
CA ILE A 193 -2.57 22.43 15.47
C ILE A 193 -1.65 22.64 16.68
N LYS A 194 -2.16 22.38 17.89
CA LYS A 194 -1.44 22.58 19.15
C LYS A 194 -0.24 21.66 19.36
N GLU A 195 -0.12 20.56 18.61
CA GLU A 195 1.07 19.71 18.62
C GLU A 195 2.32 20.46 18.12
N THR A 196 2.14 21.43 17.20
CA THR A 196 3.24 22.20 16.61
C THR A 196 3.21 23.68 17.00
N ILE A 197 2.01 24.25 17.18
CA ILE A 197 1.81 25.68 17.48
C ILE A 197 1.10 25.82 18.84
N PRO A 198 1.81 26.14 19.94
CA PRO A 198 1.22 26.23 21.27
C PRO A 198 0.08 27.26 21.40
N LEU A 199 0.21 28.40 20.71
CA LEU A 199 -0.74 29.53 20.77
C LEU A 199 -1.24 29.92 19.37
N PRO A 200 -2.08 29.08 18.74
CA PRO A 200 -2.45 29.28 17.33
C PRO A 200 -3.21 30.58 17.08
N GLY A 201 -3.99 31.06 18.06
CA GLY A 201 -4.72 32.33 17.95
C GLY A 201 -3.84 33.58 17.93
N VAL A 202 -2.63 33.51 18.50
CA VAL A 202 -1.65 34.62 18.50
C VAL A 202 -0.67 34.45 17.35
N MET A 203 -0.08 33.27 17.22
CA MET A 203 0.93 32.98 16.20
C MET A 203 0.35 33.07 14.77
N GLY A 204 -0.95 32.79 14.60
CA GLY A 204 -1.64 33.00 13.32
C GLY A 204 -1.68 34.46 12.87
N ARG A 205 -1.66 35.44 13.80
CA ARG A 205 -1.70 36.89 13.45
C ARG A 205 -0.37 37.45 12.98
N VAL A 206 0.74 36.81 13.35
CA VAL A 206 2.10 37.18 12.93
C VAL A 206 2.62 36.28 11.79
N CYS A 207 1.79 35.37 11.30
CA CYS A 207 2.13 34.48 10.20
C CYS A 207 2.29 35.29 8.91
N VAL A 208 3.39 35.06 8.18
CA VAL A 208 3.65 35.65 6.85
C VAL A 208 3.19 34.75 5.70
N HIS A 209 2.45 33.68 6.01
CA HIS A 209 1.84 32.75 5.05
C HIS A 209 2.79 32.17 3.98
N PRO A 210 4.03 31.74 4.32
CA PRO A 210 4.95 31.18 3.32
C PRO A 210 4.43 29.88 2.69
N CYS A 211 3.55 29.19 3.41
CA CYS A 211 2.87 27.99 2.95
C CYS A 211 1.88 28.23 1.80
N GLU A 212 1.36 29.45 1.62
CA GLU A 212 0.44 29.79 0.53
C GLU A 212 1.16 29.84 -0.82
N GLY A 213 2.37 30.42 -0.87
CA GLY A 213 3.18 30.50 -2.09
C GLY A 213 3.64 29.12 -2.60
N ALA A 214 3.85 28.16 -1.71
CA ALA A 214 4.20 26.78 -2.07
C ALA A 214 2.96 25.89 -2.31
N CYS A 215 1.75 26.40 -2.13
CA CYS A 215 0.54 25.58 -2.11
C CYS A 215 0.12 25.13 -3.51
N LYS A 216 0.03 23.81 -3.74
CA LYS A 216 -0.49 23.23 -4.98
C LYS A 216 -1.95 23.57 -5.26
N ARG A 217 -2.72 23.99 -4.25
CA ARG A 217 -4.11 24.42 -4.45
C ARG A 217 -4.22 25.67 -5.33
N GLY A 218 -3.17 26.51 -5.39
CA GLY A 218 -3.09 27.62 -6.34
C GLY A 218 -2.84 27.19 -7.80
N GLN A 219 -2.61 25.89 -8.06
CA GLN A 219 -2.41 25.31 -9.39
C GLN A 219 -3.65 24.57 -9.90
N LEU A 220 -4.69 24.45 -9.07
CA LEU A 220 -5.97 23.86 -9.43
C LEU A 220 -6.90 25.02 -9.79
N GLU A 221 -7.11 25.24 -11.09
CA GLU A 221 -8.21 26.07 -11.60
C GLU A 221 -9.57 25.40 -11.32
#